data_AF-A0A7W8A856-F1
#
_entry.id   AF-A0A7W8A856-F1
#
_cell.length_a   1.000
_cell.length_b   1.000
_cell.length_c   1.000
_cell.angle_alpha   90.00
_cell.angle_beta   90.00
_cell.angle_gamma   90.00
#
_symmetry.space_group_name_H-M   'P 1'
#
loop_
_entity.id
_entity.type
_entity.pdbx_description
1 polymer ?
#
loop_
_entity_poly.entity_id
_entity_poly.type
_entity_poly.pdbx_seq_one_letter_code
_entity_poly.pdbx_strand_id
1 'polypeptide(L)'
;MNPVNDLIESVQDLVNGILDAAAPPRKKLFTVQEAALAMRVSPSTVLGLIRDKSLANISIHKKSFRIPRQALRDHLFHRYVASELAAATQELALVQLELKRRKAELDRVTKRLAQASDAPAP
;
A
#
# COMPACT_ATOMS: atom_id res chain seq x y z
N MET A 1 12.78 -5.35 17.87
CA MET A 1 12.18 -5.51 16.53
C MET A 1 11.64 -4.17 16.11
N ASN A 2 11.91 -3.74 14.87
CA ASN A 2 11.50 -2.43 14.37
C ASN A 2 10.28 -2.66 13.45
N PRO A 3 9.06 -2.26 13.85
CA PRO A 3 7.81 -2.66 13.16
C PRO A 3 7.76 -2.23 11.69
N VAL A 4 8.55 -1.22 11.32
CA VAL A 4 8.69 -0.77 9.93
C VAL A 4 9.45 -1.79 9.07
N ASN A 5 10.48 -2.45 9.63
CA ASN A 5 11.22 -3.48 8.91
C ASN A 5 10.36 -4.72 8.65
N ASP A 6 9.58 -5.13 9.65
CA ASP A 6 8.69 -6.30 9.54
C ASP A 6 7.63 -6.09 8.43
N LEU A 7 7.11 -4.87 8.29
CA LEU A 7 6.19 -4.50 7.21
C LEU A 7 6.88 -4.55 5.84
N ILE A 8 8.10 -4.01 5.72
CA ILE A 8 8.85 -4.02 4.45
C ILE A 8 9.13 -5.46 4.01
N GLU A 9 9.56 -6.34 4.91
CA GLU A 9 9.78 -7.76 4.62
C GLU A 9 8.48 -8.44 4.18
N SER A 10 7.38 -8.21 4.91
CA SER A 10 6.07 -8.77 4.56
C SER A 10 5.57 -8.33 3.17
N VAL A 11 5.72 -7.05 2.82
CA VAL A 11 5.35 -6.53 1.49
C VAL A 11 6.24 -7.12 0.41
N GLN A 12 7.54 -7.29 0.67
CA GLN A 12 8.45 -7.93 -0.29
C GLN A 12 8.06 -9.39 -0.55
N ASP A 13 7.71 -10.15 0.49
CA ASP A 13 7.26 -11.53 0.36
C ASP A 13 5.95 -11.64 -0.44
N LEU A 14 5.00 -10.74 -0.19
CA LEU A 14 3.76 -10.66 -0.96
C LEU A 14 4.02 -10.38 -2.44
N VAL A 15 4.87 -9.39 -2.75
CA VAL A 15 5.22 -9.06 -4.14
C VAL A 15 5.94 -10.23 -4.81
N ASN A 16 6.87 -10.90 -4.13
CA ASN A 16 7.55 -12.08 -4.65
C ASN A 16 6.55 -13.21 -4.95
N GLY A 17 5.60 -13.47 -4.05
CA GLY A 17 4.54 -14.45 -4.24
C GLY A 17 3.65 -14.17 -5.45
N ILE A 18 3.29 -12.89 -5.68
CA ILE A 18 2.53 -12.48 -6.87
C ILE A 18 3.32 -12.76 -8.15
N LEU A 19 4.62 -12.42 -8.16
CA LEU A 19 5.48 -12.65 -9.32
C LEU A 19 5.67 -14.15 -9.61
N ASP A 20 5.78 -14.97 -8.57
CA ASP A 20 5.93 -16.42 -8.68
C ASP A 20 4.67 -17.13 -9.17
N ALA A 21 3.49 -16.60 -8.83
CA ALA A 21 2.23 -17.07 -9.39
C ALA A 21 2.09 -16.78 -10.89
N ALA A 22 2.67 -15.66 -11.36
CA ALA A 22 2.60 -15.26 -12.76
C ALA A 22 3.68 -15.92 -13.65
N ALA A 23 4.85 -16.23 -13.08
CA ALA A 23 5.91 -16.94 -13.80
C ALA A 23 6.89 -17.63 -12.83
N PRO A 24 7.64 -18.65 -13.28
CA PRO A 24 8.57 -19.38 -12.41
C PRO A 24 9.59 -18.45 -11.74
N PRO A 25 9.99 -18.70 -10.47
CA PRO A 25 10.87 -17.81 -9.70
C PRO A 25 12.24 -17.54 -10.36
N ARG A 26 12.73 -18.47 -11.17
CA ARG A 26 14.01 -18.32 -11.91
C ARG A 26 13.91 -17.42 -13.14
N LYS A 27 12.70 -17.03 -13.55
CA LYS A 27 12.49 -16.24 -14.76
C LYS A 27 12.87 -14.78 -14.50
N LYS A 28 13.91 -14.32 -15.19
CA LYS A 28 14.43 -12.94 -15.06
C LYS A 28 13.70 -11.91 -15.91
N LEU A 29 13.01 -12.35 -16.96
CA LEU A 29 12.41 -11.49 -17.98
C LEU A 29 10.96 -11.90 -18.25
N PHE A 30 10.03 -11.00 -18.03
CA PHE A 30 8.59 -11.19 -18.21
C PHE A 30 8.17 -10.68 -19.58
N THR A 31 7.24 -11.37 -20.22
CA THR A 31 6.50 -10.81 -21.36
C THR A 31 5.50 -9.75 -20.89
N VAL A 32 4.96 -8.97 -21.83
CA VAL A 32 3.89 -8.01 -21.52
C VAL A 32 2.66 -8.71 -20.93
N GLN A 33 2.27 -9.88 -21.47
CA GLN A 33 1.17 -10.68 -20.91
C GLN A 33 1.44 -11.14 -19.46
N GLU A 34 2.65 -11.64 -19.18
CA GLU A 34 2.97 -12.14 -17.84
C GLU A 34 3.04 -10.99 -16.81
N ALA A 35 3.60 -9.85 -17.20
CA ALA A 35 3.57 -8.66 -16.37
C ALA A 35 2.14 -8.15 -16.13
N ALA A 36 1.28 -8.21 -17.16
CA ALA A 36 -0.13 -7.84 -17.05
C ALA A 36 -0.87 -8.75 -16.05
N LEU A 37 -0.62 -10.06 -16.11
CA LEU A 37 -1.11 -11.04 -15.13
C LEU A 37 -0.64 -10.73 -13.71
N ALA A 38 0.66 -10.50 -13.52
CA ALA A 38 1.23 -10.19 -12.20
C ALA A 38 0.65 -8.89 -11.62
N MET A 39 0.49 -7.86 -12.46
CA MET A 39 -0.02 -6.56 -12.04
C MET A 39 -1.55 -6.48 -11.98
N ARG A 40 -2.26 -7.52 -12.42
CA ARG A 40 -3.72 -7.58 -12.58
C ARG A 40 -4.26 -6.39 -13.40
N VAL A 41 -3.60 -6.08 -14.52
CA VAL A 41 -4.01 -5.01 -15.45
C VAL A 41 -4.06 -5.53 -16.87
N SER A 42 -4.56 -4.72 -17.81
CA SER A 42 -4.54 -5.08 -19.23
C SER A 42 -3.11 -5.02 -19.81
N PRO A 43 -2.78 -5.84 -20.83
CA PRO A 43 -1.51 -5.72 -21.56
C PRO A 43 -1.28 -4.32 -22.14
N SER A 44 -2.34 -3.63 -22.56
CA SER A 44 -2.29 -2.25 -23.06
C SER A 44 -1.84 -1.27 -21.98
N THR A 45 -2.26 -1.47 -20.73
CA THR A 45 -1.79 -0.69 -19.58
C THR A 45 -0.30 -0.88 -19.37
N VAL A 46 0.20 -2.11 -19.42
CA VAL A 46 1.64 -2.39 -19.30
C VAL A 46 2.44 -1.72 -20.42
N LEU A 47 1.94 -1.76 -21.67
CA LEU A 47 2.56 -1.05 -22.78
C LEU A 47 2.57 0.48 -22.57
N GLY A 48 1.50 1.03 -22.00
CA GLY A 48 1.44 2.43 -21.59
C GLY A 48 2.53 2.77 -20.57
N LEU A 49 2.67 1.97 -19.52
CA LEU A 49 3.71 2.16 -18.49
C LEU A 49 5.14 2.09 -19.07
N ILE A 50 5.36 1.22 -20.07
CA ILE A 50 6.64 1.16 -20.79
C ILE A 50 6.86 2.44 -21.58
N ARG A 51 5.86 2.89 -22.34
CA ARG A 51 5.94 4.10 -23.17
C ARG A 51 6.20 5.35 -22.34
N ASP A 52 5.57 5.42 -21.17
CA ASP A 52 5.68 6.54 -20.24
C ASP A 52 6.94 6.45 -19.36
N LYS A 53 7.80 5.44 -19.60
CA LYS A 53 9.06 5.17 -18.88
C LYS A 53 8.89 4.91 -17.37
N SER A 54 7.69 4.62 -16.92
CA SER A 54 7.40 4.26 -15.53
C SER A 54 7.70 2.78 -15.22
N LEU A 55 7.93 1.96 -16.26
CA LEU A 55 8.33 0.56 -16.15
C LEU A 55 9.48 0.26 -17.10
N ALA A 56 10.62 -0.16 -16.55
CA ALA A 56 11.78 -0.48 -17.36
C ALA A 56 11.55 -1.73 -18.22
N ASN A 57 12.08 -1.70 -19.44
CA ASN A 57 11.92 -2.78 -20.43
C ASN A 57 13.20 -2.98 -21.25
N ILE A 58 13.30 -4.17 -21.84
CA ILE A 58 14.27 -4.52 -22.85
C ILE A 58 13.50 -4.76 -24.15
N SER A 59 13.87 -4.03 -25.20
CA SER A 59 13.35 -4.27 -26.54
C SER A 59 14.12 -5.42 -27.18
N ILE A 60 13.45 -6.53 -27.49
CA ILE A 60 14.06 -7.65 -28.23
C ILE A 60 13.89 -7.42 -29.75
N HIS A 61 12.74 -6.90 -30.15
CA HIS A 61 12.41 -6.56 -31.55
C HIS A 61 11.52 -5.31 -31.59
N LYS A 62 11.29 -4.75 -32.79
CA LYS A 62 10.49 -3.52 -33.02
C LYS A 62 9.17 -3.42 -32.24
N LYS A 63 8.54 -4.55 -31.88
CA LYS A 63 7.28 -4.61 -31.12
C LYS A 63 7.28 -5.65 -29.98
N SER A 64 8.43 -6.20 -29.60
CA SER A 64 8.52 -7.22 -28.56
C SER A 64 9.34 -6.70 -27.39
N PHE A 65 8.65 -6.51 -26.26
CA PHE A 65 9.25 -6.06 -25.03
C PHE A 65 9.38 -7.22 -24.03
N ARG A 66 10.44 -7.17 -23.23
CA ARG A 66 10.60 -7.94 -22.02
C ARG A 66 10.80 -7.01 -20.84
N ILE A 67 10.20 -7.35 -19.72
CA ILE A 67 10.25 -6.56 -18.49
C ILE A 67 11.13 -7.31 -17.50
N PRO A 68 12.25 -6.73 -17.03
CA PRO A 68 13.04 -7.34 -15.97
C PRO A 68 12.19 -7.60 -14.74
N ARG A 69 12.31 -8.80 -14.15
CA ARG A 69 11.60 -9.18 -12.93
C ARG A 69 11.81 -8.15 -11.82
N GLN A 70 13.04 -7.67 -11.68
CA GLN A 70 13.40 -6.65 -10.69
C GLN A 70 12.62 -5.34 -10.91
N ALA A 71 12.53 -4.87 -12.16
CA ALA A 71 11.78 -3.66 -12.48
C ALA A 71 10.28 -3.83 -12.16
N LEU A 72 9.72 -5.01 -12.42
CA LEU A 72 8.34 -5.33 -12.09
C LEU A 72 8.11 -5.41 -10.57
N ARG A 73 9.05 -6.02 -9.84
CA ARG A 73 9.05 -6.08 -8.37
C ARG A 73 9.05 -4.69 -7.77
N ASP A 74 9.98 -3.84 -8.20
CA ASP A 74 10.14 -2.50 -7.63
C ASP A 74 8.89 -1.64 -7.92
N HIS A 75 8.34 -1.75 -9.14
CA HIS A 75 7.09 -1.08 -9.49
C HIS A 75 5.91 -1.53 -8.62
N LEU A 76 5.73 -2.85 -8.44
CA LEU A 76 4.69 -3.39 -7.58
C LEU A 76 4.89 -2.98 -6.12
N PHE A 77 6.11 -3.09 -5.60
CA PHE A 77 6.45 -2.72 -4.24
C PHE A 77 6.09 -1.26 -3.96
N HIS A 78 6.52 -0.32 -4.81
CA HIS A 78 6.19 1.09 -4.63
C HIS A 78 4.68 1.35 -4.68
N ARG A 79 3.95 0.67 -5.56
CA ARG A 79 2.49 0.80 -5.65
C ARG A 79 1.78 0.27 -4.41
N TYR A 80 2.20 -0.89 -3.89
CA TYR A 80 1.63 -1.48 -2.68
C TYR A 80 1.94 -0.64 -1.45
N VAL A 81 3.20 -0.22 -1.26
CA VAL A 81 3.57 0.66 -0.14
C VAL A 81 2.77 1.96 -0.17
N ALA A 82 2.58 2.57 -1.34
CA ALA A 82 1.75 3.78 -1.46
C ALA A 82 0.28 3.52 -1.07
N SER A 83 -0.26 2.36 -1.43
CA SER A 83 -1.63 1.96 -1.08
C SER A 83 -1.79 1.71 0.43
N GLU A 84 -0.87 0.94 1.03
CA GLU A 84 -0.85 0.66 2.47
C GLU A 84 -0.68 1.94 3.28
N LEU A 85 0.21 2.85 2.83
CA LEU A 85 0.40 4.14 3.48
C LEU A 85 -0.85 5.03 3.39
N ALA A 86 -1.56 5.00 2.26
CA ALA A 86 -2.85 5.69 2.12
C ALA A 86 -3.93 5.11 3.04
N ALA A 87 -3.99 3.78 3.18
CA ALA A 87 -4.92 3.12 4.10
C ALA A 87 -4.61 3.46 5.56
N ALA A 88 -3.34 3.36 5.97
CA ALA A 88 -2.89 3.67 7.33
C ALA A 88 -3.13 5.15 7.69
N THR A 89 -2.93 6.07 6.74
CA THR A 89 -3.23 7.50 6.98
C THR A 89 -4.72 7.78 7.15
N GLN A 90 -5.60 7.08 6.42
CA GLN A 90 -7.05 7.16 6.63
C GLN A 90 -7.46 6.61 8.00
N GLU A 91 -6.91 5.45 8.40
CA GLU A 91 -7.18 4.86 9.70
C GLU A 91 -6.73 5.77 10.86
N LEU A 92 -5.52 6.34 10.76
CA LEU A 92 -5.01 7.31 11.72
C LEU A 92 -5.95 8.52 11.85
N ALA A 93 -6.45 9.04 10.73
CA ALA A 93 -7.39 10.17 10.74
C ALA A 93 -8.71 9.83 11.44
N LEU A 94 -9.24 8.61 11.22
CA LEU A 94 -10.44 8.13 11.90
C LEU A 94 -10.22 7.98 13.41
N VAL A 95 -9.09 7.40 13.82
CA VAL A 95 -8.74 7.24 15.25
C VAL A 95 -8.57 8.59 15.92
N GLN A 96 -7.92 9.57 15.27
CA GLN A 96 -7.79 10.92 15.80
C GLN A 96 -9.14 11.62 15.96
N LEU A 97 -10.07 11.40 15.05
CA LEU A 97 -11.43 11.94 15.17
C LEU A 97 -12.17 11.33 16.37
N GLU A 98 -12.08 10.02 16.55
CA GLU A 98 -12.71 9.32 17.67
C GLU A 98 -12.10 9.76 19.02
N LEU A 99 -10.77 9.88 19.11
CA LEU A 99 -10.10 10.41 20.29
C LEU A 99 -10.55 11.83 20.65
N LYS A 100 -10.75 12.70 19.65
CA LYS A 100 -11.30 14.06 19.88
C LYS A 100 -12.73 14.01 20.42
N ARG A 101 -13.58 13.12 19.92
CA ARG A 101 -14.96 12.94 20.41
C ARG A 101 -14.98 12.44 21.85
N ARG A 102 -14.19 11.41 22.14
CA ARG A 102 -14.06 10.85 23.50
C ARG A 102 -13.51 11.87 24.48
N LYS A 103 -12.54 12.68 24.07
CA LYS A 103 -12.02 13.79 24.88
C LYS A 103 -13.11 14.83 25.19
N ALA A 104 -13.91 15.22 24.20
CA ALA A 104 -15.02 16.15 24.41
C ALA A 104 -16.11 15.58 25.32
N GLU A 105 -16.38 14.27 25.24
CA GLU A 105 -17.32 13.57 26.12
C GLU A 105 -16.80 13.54 27.57
N LEU A 106 -15.52 13.21 27.77
CA LEU A 106 -14.87 13.28 29.08
C LEU A 106 -14.95 14.70 29.67
N ASP A 107 -14.61 15.73 28.90
CA ASP A 107 -14.68 17.12 29.35
C ASP A 107 -16.11 17.50 29.80
N ARG A 108 -17.15 17.00 29.11
CA ARG A 108 -18.55 17.21 29.51
C ARG A 108 -18.88 16.49 30.81
N VAL A 109 -18.47 15.23 30.96
CA VAL A 109 -18.71 14.44 32.17
C VAL A 109 -17.99 15.07 33.36
N THR A 110 -16.73 15.46 33.21
CA THR A 110 -15.96 16.15 34.25
C THR A 110 -16.62 17.46 34.67
N LYS A 111 -17.13 18.27 33.73
CA LYS A 111 -17.89 19.49 34.05
C LYS A 111 -19.18 19.18 34.83
N ARG A 112 -19.92 18.14 34.45
CA ARG A 112 -21.14 17.72 35.17
C ARG A 112 -20.82 17.25 36.59
N LEU A 113 -19.72 16.51 36.78
CA LEU A 113 -19.27 16.06 38.09
C LEU A 113 -18.87 17.23 38.99
N ALA A 114 -18.12 18.20 38.46
CA ALA A 114 -17.75 19.41 39.21
C ALA A 114 -18.96 20.24 39.64
N GLN A 115 -19.98 20.37 38.78
CA GLN A 115 -21.23 21.05 39.13
C GLN A 115 -22.05 20.30 40.17
N ALA A 116 -22.01 18.97 40.17
CA ALA A 116 -22.68 18.14 41.17
C ALA A 116 -21.98 18.17 42.53
N SER A 117 -20.65 18.40 42.58
CA SER A 117 -19.90 18.53 43.83
C SER A 117 -20.02 19.91 44.48
N ASP A 118 -20.30 20.97 43.70
CA ASP A 118 -20.49 22.34 44.19
C ASP A 118 -21.95 22.65 44.59
N ALA A 119 -22.88 21.71 44.42
CA ALA A 119 -24.25 21.87 44.88
C ALA A 119 -24.30 21.81 46.42
N PRO A 120 -24.82 22.84 47.13
CA PRO A 120 -24.95 22.78 48.58
C PRO A 120 -25.89 21.64 48.96
N ALA A 121 -25.48 20.83 49.94
CA ALA A 121 -26.32 19.80 50.52
C ALA A 121 -27.62 20.43 51.06
N PRO A 122 -28.78 19.75 50.89
CA PRO A 122 -30.08 20.24 51.36
C PRO A 122 -30.13 20.42 52.88
#